data_AF-A0A0M3BH21-F1
#
_entry.id   AF-A0A0M3BH21-F1
#
_cell.length_a   1.000
_cell.length_b   1.000
_cell.length_c   1.000
_cell.angle_alpha   90.00
_cell.angle_beta   90.00
_cell.angle_gamma   90.00
#
_symmetry.space_group_name_H-M   'P 1'
#
loop_
_entity.id
_entity.type
_entity.pdbx_description
1 polymer ?
#
loop_
_entity_poly.entity_id
_entity_poly.type
_entity_poly.pdbx_seq_one_letter_code
_entity_poly.pdbx_strand_id
1 'polypeptide(L)'
;MKFTVIQGGLAEDTAPAERENGSLPGLQDVLREAERRIGATGYQKWRNRETATGLPVPRDVQYVVMQIRYVAEAISRLSRIPADFRSDIYWPAEPPALTRVGRE
;
A
#
# COMPACT_ATOMS: atom_id res chain seq x y z
N MET A 1 23.20 6.77 -35.08
CA MET A 1 22.56 6.64 -33.75
C MET A 1 21.45 5.62 -33.86
N LYS A 2 21.40 4.61 -32.99
CA LYS A 2 20.46 3.48 -33.08
C LYS A 2 19.62 3.46 -31.80
N PHE A 3 18.35 3.84 -31.91
CA PHE A 3 17.38 3.72 -30.82
C PHE A 3 16.78 2.32 -30.88
N THR A 4 16.87 1.57 -29.79
CA THR A 4 16.23 0.25 -29.67
C THR A 4 14.96 0.41 -28.86
N VAL A 5 13.85 -0.10 -29.40
CA VAL A 5 12.53 -0.09 -28.78
C VAL A 5 12.52 -1.15 -27.68
N ILE A 6 12.11 -0.78 -26.47
CA ILE A 6 11.76 -1.77 -25.43
C ILE A 6 10.38 -2.32 -25.80
N GLN A 7 10.35 -3.43 -26.52
CA GLN A 7 9.17 -4.30 -26.60
C GLN A 7 9.28 -5.30 -25.44
N GLY A 8 8.37 -5.18 -24.47
CA GLY A 8 8.40 -6.04 -23.29
C GLY A 8 7.21 -5.81 -22.36
N GLY A 9 5.99 -5.83 -22.92
CA GLY A 9 4.80 -6.17 -22.15
C GLY A 9 4.65 -7.69 -22.20
N LEU A 10 4.51 -8.34 -21.05
CA LEU A 10 4.34 -9.79 -20.87
C LEU A 10 5.64 -10.61 -20.82
N ALA A 11 6.55 -10.26 -19.89
CA ALA A 11 7.58 -11.19 -19.43
C ALA A 11 7.06 -11.97 -18.22
N GLU A 12 6.58 -13.17 -18.52
CA GLU A 12 6.63 -14.42 -17.76
C GLU A 12 6.40 -14.38 -16.24
N ASP A 13 5.20 -14.88 -15.90
CA ASP A 13 4.77 -15.54 -14.67
C ASP A 13 5.88 -16.39 -14.04
N THR A 14 6.78 -15.78 -13.26
CA THR A 14 7.91 -16.47 -12.63
C THR A 14 8.09 -16.08 -11.17
N ALA A 15 7.31 -16.73 -10.30
CA ALA A 15 7.78 -17.39 -9.08
C ALA A 15 6.57 -17.88 -8.25
N PRO A 16 6.62 -19.08 -7.66
CA PRO A 16 5.58 -19.52 -6.73
C PRO A 16 5.75 -18.74 -5.42
N ALA A 17 5.08 -17.59 -5.30
CA ALA A 17 4.95 -16.96 -4.00
C ALA A 17 4.23 -17.95 -3.07
N GLU A 18 4.83 -18.14 -1.91
CA GLU A 18 4.50 -19.18 -0.95
C GLU A 18 3.01 -19.21 -0.65
N ARG A 19 2.43 -20.41 -0.82
CA ARG A 19 1.01 -20.69 -0.61
C ARG A 19 0.69 -20.63 0.88
N GLU A 20 0.43 -19.44 1.39
CA GLU A 20 -0.21 -19.31 2.69
C GLU A 20 -1.69 -19.72 2.52
N ASN A 21 -1.98 -21.00 2.76
CA ASN A 21 -3.31 -21.63 2.76
C ASN A 21 -4.02 -21.79 1.41
N GLY A 22 -3.37 -22.33 0.38
CA GLY A 22 -4.00 -23.09 -0.73
C GLY A 22 -5.04 -22.38 -1.62
N SER A 23 -5.46 -21.16 -1.30
CA SER A 23 -6.42 -20.34 -2.03
C SER A 23 -5.70 -19.15 -2.66
N LEU A 24 -6.06 -18.84 -3.89
CA LEU A 24 -5.58 -17.62 -4.54
C LEU A 24 -6.07 -16.39 -3.76
N PRO A 25 -5.24 -15.35 -3.60
CA PRO A 25 -5.64 -14.14 -2.91
C PRO A 25 -6.81 -13.47 -3.65
N GLY A 26 -7.78 -12.99 -2.89
CA GLY A 26 -8.96 -12.30 -3.38
C GLY A 26 -8.99 -10.82 -3.03
N LEU A 27 -9.99 -10.12 -3.55
CA LEU A 27 -10.25 -8.70 -3.25
C LEU A 27 -10.23 -8.39 -1.75
N GLN A 28 -10.84 -9.26 -0.95
CA GLN A 28 -10.92 -9.08 0.50
C GLN A 28 -9.55 -9.17 1.19
N ASP A 29 -8.59 -9.91 0.62
CA ASP A 29 -7.23 -9.98 1.17
C ASP A 29 -6.46 -8.70 0.89
N VAL A 30 -6.66 -8.09 -0.28
CA VAL A 30 -6.09 -6.78 -0.65
C VAL A 30 -6.64 -5.67 0.24
N LEU A 31 -7.96 -5.66 0.48
CA LEU A 31 -8.60 -4.67 1.36
C LEU A 31 -8.10 -4.81 2.82
N ARG A 32 -8.00 -6.04 3.33
CA ARG A 32 -7.44 -6.30 4.67
C ARG A 32 -5.99 -5.83 4.80
N GLU A 33 -5.17 -6.04 3.78
CA GLU A 33 -3.80 -5.55 3.78
C GLU A 33 -3.72 -4.02 3.71
N ALA A 34 -4.58 -3.39 2.91
CA ALA A 34 -4.68 -1.93 2.85
C ALA A 34 -5.06 -1.34 4.22
N GLU A 35 -6.05 -1.94 4.89
CA GLU A 35 -6.47 -1.55 6.24
C GLU A 35 -5.35 -1.74 7.27
N ARG A 36 -4.63 -2.86 7.22
CA ARG A 36 -3.46 -3.12 8.07
C ARG A 36 -2.41 -2.02 7.91
N ARG A 37 -2.05 -1.67 6.67
CA ARG A 37 -1.06 -0.62 6.37
C ARG A 37 -1.55 0.76 6.77
N ILE A 38 -2.82 1.10 6.55
CA ILE A 38 -3.42 2.37 7.03
C ILE A 38 -3.36 2.43 8.56
N GLY A 39 -3.64 1.33 9.26
CA GLY A 39 -3.53 1.23 10.71
C GLY A 39 -2.11 1.54 11.21
N ALA A 40 -1.08 1.06 10.51
CA ALA A 40 0.32 1.31 10.85
C ALA A 40 0.71 2.79 10.76
N THR A 41 0.08 3.58 9.89
CA THR A 41 0.33 5.03 9.79
C THR A 41 -0.14 5.84 11.01
N GLY A 42 -0.94 5.24 11.90
CA GLY A 42 -1.58 5.94 13.01
C GLY A 42 -2.72 6.88 12.58
N TYR A 43 -3.20 6.78 11.34
CA TYR A 43 -4.25 7.62 10.78
C TYR A 43 -5.48 7.72 11.68
N GLN A 44 -5.92 6.62 12.31
CA GLN A 44 -7.07 6.65 13.20
C GLN A 44 -6.88 7.60 14.41
N LYS A 45 -5.66 7.68 14.97
CA LYS A 45 -5.36 8.60 16.07
C LYS A 45 -5.43 10.04 15.60
N TRP A 46 -4.90 10.33 14.42
CA TRP A 46 -4.98 11.67 13.81
C TRP A 46 -6.41 12.07 13.49
N ARG A 47 -7.22 11.16 12.95
CA ARG A 47 -8.65 11.41 12.70
C ARG A 47 -9.44 11.67 13.98
N ASN A 48 -9.19 10.92 15.04
CA ASN A 48 -9.82 11.17 16.33
C ASN A 48 -9.42 12.55 16.89
N ARG A 49 -8.14 12.93 16.77
CA ARG A 49 -7.66 14.26 17.16
C ARG A 49 -8.35 15.36 16.33
N GLU A 50 -8.46 15.20 15.03
CA GLU A 50 -9.13 16.16 14.14
C GLU A 50 -10.60 16.33 14.53
N THR A 51 -11.32 15.24 14.79
CA THR A 51 -12.71 15.31 15.27
C THR A 51 -12.84 16.04 16.61
N ALA A 52 -11.91 15.81 17.55
CA ALA A 52 -11.97 16.41 18.88
C ALA A 52 -11.51 17.88 18.91
N THR A 53 -10.59 18.29 18.02
CA THR A 53 -9.89 19.58 18.11
C THR A 53 -10.13 20.50 16.90
N GLY A 54 -10.69 19.97 15.81
CA GLY A 54 -10.80 20.66 14.52
C GLY A 54 -9.47 20.82 13.77
N LEU A 55 -8.33 20.39 14.35
CA LEU A 55 -7.03 20.50 13.70
C LEU A 55 -6.85 19.41 12.65
N PRO A 56 -6.48 19.76 11.40
CA PRO A 56 -6.43 18.80 10.32
C PRO A 56 -5.39 17.71 10.54
N VAL A 57 -5.64 16.53 9.96
CA VAL A 57 -4.64 15.46 9.88
C VAL A 57 -3.38 15.96 9.14
N PRO A 58 -2.16 15.66 9.62
CA PRO A 58 -0.94 16.03 8.91
C PRO A 58 -0.94 15.56 7.47
N ARG A 59 -0.51 16.44 6.57
CA ARG A 59 -0.60 16.22 5.11
C ARG A 59 0.11 14.95 4.66
N ASP A 60 1.28 14.65 5.24
CA ASP A 60 2.06 13.46 4.89
C ASP A 60 1.33 12.17 5.25
N VAL A 61 0.61 12.15 6.39
CA VAL A 61 -0.23 11.01 6.78
C VAL A 61 -1.42 10.87 5.82
N GLN A 62 -2.08 11.98 5.46
CA GLN A 62 -3.17 11.94 4.48
C GLN A 62 -2.70 11.39 3.13
N TYR A 63 -1.51 11.82 2.67
CA TYR A 63 -0.96 11.38 1.39
C TYR A 63 -0.63 9.89 1.36
N VAL A 64 0.01 9.36 2.40
CA VAL A 64 0.32 7.94 2.48
C VAL A 64 -0.97 7.11 2.50
N VAL A 65 -1.98 7.51 3.26
CA VAL A 65 -3.28 6.82 3.29
C VAL A 65 -3.96 6.85 1.91
N MET A 66 -3.91 7.98 1.22
CA MET A 66 -4.41 8.11 -0.15
C MET A 66 -3.68 7.15 -1.09
N GLN A 67 -2.35 7.08 -1.02
CA GLN A 67 -1.54 6.18 -1.85
C GLN A 67 -1.86 4.70 -1.56
N ILE A 68 -1.99 4.32 -0.28
CA ILE A 68 -2.37 2.94 0.10
C ILE A 68 -3.73 2.58 -0.51
N ARG A 69 -4.72 3.47 -0.41
CA ARG A 69 -6.05 3.24 -1.00
C ARG A 69 -5.99 3.11 -2.53
N TYR A 70 -5.20 3.97 -3.17
CA TYR A 70 -5.03 3.93 -4.62
C TYR A 70 -4.38 2.61 -5.07
N VAL A 71 -3.33 2.16 -4.38
CA VAL A 71 -2.69 0.87 -4.66
C VAL A 71 -3.67 -0.28 -4.46
N ALA A 72 -4.42 -0.28 -3.35
CA ALA A 72 -5.42 -1.32 -3.09
C ALA A 72 -6.46 -1.40 -4.22
N GLU A 73 -6.95 -0.25 -4.68
CA GLU A 73 -7.86 -0.16 -5.82
C GLU A 73 -7.23 -0.66 -7.11
N ALA A 74 -5.98 -0.30 -7.40
CA ALA A 74 -5.26 -0.73 -8.59
C ALA A 74 -5.05 -2.26 -8.63
N ILE A 75 -4.57 -2.85 -7.52
CA ILE A 75 -4.40 -4.29 -7.39
C ILE A 75 -5.74 -5.01 -7.50
N SER A 76 -6.81 -4.45 -6.93
CA SER A 76 -8.16 -5.02 -6.98
C SER A 76 -8.77 -5.09 -8.38
N ARG A 77 -8.25 -4.31 -9.34
CA ARG A 77 -8.70 -4.32 -10.74
C ARG A 77 -7.95 -5.34 -11.60
N LEU A 78 -6.91 -5.98 -11.07
CA LEU A 78 -6.19 -7.03 -11.80
C LEU A 78 -7.10 -8.25 -11.96
N SER A 79 -7.05 -8.87 -13.14
CA SER A 79 -7.80 -10.11 -13.42
C SER A 79 -7.38 -11.27 -12.50
N ARG A 80 -6.13 -11.25 -12.03
CA ARG A 80 -5.58 -12.13 -11.01
C ARG A 80 -4.73 -11.30 -10.06
N ILE A 81 -5.00 -11.41 -8.75
CA ILE A 81 -4.20 -10.75 -7.73
C ILE A 81 -2.87 -11.51 -7.58
N PRO A 82 -1.72 -10.80 -7.59
CA PRO A 82 -0.42 -11.43 -7.36
C PRO A 82 -0.37 -12.15 -6.01
N ALA A 83 0.24 -13.33 -5.95
CA ALA A 83 0.36 -14.07 -4.70
C ALA A 83 1.29 -13.36 -3.68
N ASP A 84 2.20 -12.52 -4.17
CA ASP A 84 3.09 -11.68 -3.38
C ASP A 84 2.55 -10.26 -3.17
N PHE A 85 1.24 -10.01 -3.37
CA PHE A 85 0.67 -8.65 -3.32
C PHE A 85 0.98 -7.87 -2.02
N ARG A 86 1.35 -8.55 -0.92
CA ARG A 86 1.76 -7.92 0.34
C ARG A 86 3.17 -7.34 0.31
N SER A 87 3.97 -7.62 -0.72
CA SER A 87 5.34 -7.13 -0.90
C SER A 87 5.37 -5.61 -1.00
N ASP A 88 6.35 -4.97 -0.35
CA ASP A 88 6.52 -3.51 -0.35
C ASP A 88 6.80 -2.91 -1.74
N ILE A 89 7.06 -3.73 -2.76
CA ILE A 89 7.20 -3.27 -4.14
C ILE A 89 5.88 -2.67 -4.69
N TYR A 90 4.73 -3.11 -4.19
CA TYR A 90 3.42 -2.65 -4.65
C TYR A 90 2.90 -1.45 -3.85
N TRP A 91 3.31 -1.32 -2.60
CA TRP A 91 2.76 -0.35 -1.65
C TRP A 91 3.69 0.85 -1.50
N PRO A 92 3.17 2.02 -1.12
CA PRO A 92 4.05 3.13 -0.77
C PRO A 92 4.96 2.73 0.40
N ALA A 93 6.22 3.13 0.32
CA ALA A 93 7.13 3.03 1.46
C ALA A 93 6.49 3.75 2.66
N GLU A 94 6.64 3.16 3.85
CA GLU A 94 6.20 3.85 5.05
C GLU A 94 6.85 5.23 5.09
N PRO A 95 6.09 6.31 5.38
CA PRO A 95 6.69 7.60 5.56
C PRO A 95 7.76 7.43 6.63
N PRO A 96 8.98 7.95 6.43
CA PRO A 96 10.05 7.83 7.41
C PRO A 96 9.44 8.25 8.74
N ALA A 97 9.50 7.34 9.73
CA ALA A 97 8.84 7.51 11.02
C ALA A 97 9.05 8.96 11.44
N LEU A 98 7.99 9.77 11.40
CA LEU A 98 8.05 11.18 11.76
C LEU A 98 8.76 11.18 13.10
N THR A 99 10.03 11.59 13.07
CA THR A 99 10.96 11.37 14.15
C THR A 99 10.26 11.84 15.39
N ARG A 100 10.28 11.05 16.48
CA ARG A 100 9.87 11.50 17.81
C ARG A 100 10.77 12.67 18.24
N VAL A 101 10.66 13.81 17.57
CA VAL A 101 11.29 15.07 17.91
C VAL A 101 10.24 15.77 18.75
N GLY A 102 10.36 15.62 20.07
CA GLY A 102 9.42 16.19 21.02
C GLY A 102 9.16 15.32 22.25
N ARG A 103 10.19 14.66 22.78
CA ARG A 103 10.22 14.26 24.19
C ARG A 103 11.65 14.34 24.69
N GLU A 104 12.11 15.56 24.95
CA GLU A 104 13.04 15.93 26.03
C GLU A 104 12.64 17.33 26.52
#